data_AF-A0A1V8USZ1-F1
#
_entry.id   AF-A0A1V8USZ1-F1
#
_cell.length_a   1.000
_cell.length_b   1.000
_cell.length_c   1.000
_cell.angle_alpha   90.00
_cell.angle_beta   90.00
_cell.angle_gamma   90.00
#
_symmetry.space_group_name_H-M   'P 1'
#
loop_
_entity.id
_entity.type
_entity.pdbx_description
1 polymer ?
#
loop_
_entity_poly.entity_id
_entity_poly.type
_entity_poly.pdbx_seq_one_letter_code
_entity_poly.pdbx_strand_id
1 'polypeptide(L)'
;MTTPIRRTLALRSPSAGNIELFDHVVARGADPLRSLALHSVSRCKDPEKTVAMIDHLVDVHHMDVNFDNESLRDYFHDAPDSGGPLHAAIHHQNLVAVQHLLKRGANANGIKRWQDAYGITGWIDCGVLYNAIVGHYNSPGPMLSALEPLLDAGVSIDTALSYAVELNRVDAARLCLARGVDPTAAIKVVDDREARRLARTPEGEDEAMWELEESELEHDSEAAERRREMNELMKTLRQRHHEQR
;
A
#
# COMPACT_ATOMS: atom_id res chain seq x y z
N MET A 1 -46.35 -6.38 16.06
CA MET A 1 -44.92 -6.20 16.38
C MET A 1 -44.12 -6.63 15.16
N THR A 2 -43.82 -5.69 14.27
CA THR A 2 -43.06 -5.92 13.04
C THR A 2 -41.58 -5.76 13.35
N THR A 3 -40.83 -6.86 13.26
CA THR A 3 -39.38 -6.86 13.38
C THR A 3 -38.79 -6.04 12.23
N PRO A 4 -38.03 -4.95 12.47
CA PRO A 4 -37.42 -4.23 11.37
C PRO A 4 -36.25 -5.06 10.86
N ILE A 5 -36.41 -5.62 9.65
CA ILE A 5 -35.29 -6.14 8.87
C ILE A 5 -34.38 -4.94 8.61
N ARG A 6 -33.34 -4.76 9.43
CA ARG A 6 -32.24 -3.82 9.17
C ARG A 6 -31.53 -4.30 7.91
N ARG A 7 -32.02 -3.86 6.75
CA ARG A 7 -31.33 -4.05 5.47
C ARG A 7 -30.05 -3.23 5.54
N THR A 8 -28.93 -3.91 5.73
CA THR A 8 -27.59 -3.37 5.45
C THR A 8 -27.56 -3.03 3.97
N LEU A 9 -27.99 -1.83 3.60
CA LEU A 9 -27.84 -1.30 2.25
C LEU A 9 -26.36 -1.01 2.09
N ALA A 10 -25.62 -1.99 1.55
CA ALA A 10 -24.21 -1.84 1.28
C ALA A 10 -24.02 -0.69 0.26
N LEU A 11 -23.58 0.46 0.75
CA LEU A 11 -23.15 1.61 -0.03
C LEU A 11 -21.86 1.23 -0.78
N ARG A 12 -21.99 0.45 -1.87
CA ARG A 12 -20.83 -0.18 -2.53
C ARG A 12 -20.38 0.44 -3.86
N SER A 13 -21.06 1.43 -4.45
CA SER A 13 -20.56 1.93 -5.76
C SER A 13 -21.07 3.28 -6.31
N PRO A 14 -22.32 3.76 -6.13
CA PRO A 14 -22.78 4.88 -6.98
C PRO A 14 -22.38 6.29 -6.53
N SER A 15 -21.82 6.46 -5.33
CA SER A 15 -21.70 7.77 -4.67
C SER A 15 -20.27 8.23 -4.42
N ALA A 16 -19.25 7.68 -5.11
CA ALA A 16 -17.87 8.10 -4.90
C ALA A 16 -17.72 9.61 -5.19
N GLY A 17 -17.81 10.44 -4.14
CA GLY A 17 -17.84 11.90 -4.22
C GLY A 17 -19.22 12.57 -4.35
N ASN A 18 -20.35 11.85 -4.35
CA ASN A 18 -21.69 12.46 -4.40
C ASN A 18 -22.36 12.49 -3.02
N ILE A 19 -22.19 13.61 -2.30
CA ILE A 19 -22.70 13.81 -0.94
C ILE A 19 -24.22 13.77 -0.90
N GLU A 20 -24.92 14.41 -1.85
CA GLU A 20 -26.38 14.44 -1.87
C GLU A 20 -26.99 13.03 -1.98
N LEU A 21 -26.42 12.19 -2.85
CA LEU A 21 -26.86 10.80 -2.98
C LEU A 21 -26.57 10.00 -1.72
N PHE A 22 -25.40 10.21 -1.10
CA PHE A 22 -25.04 9.56 0.16
C PHE A 22 -26.04 9.91 1.27
N ASP A 23 -26.29 11.20 1.49
CA ASP A 23 -27.25 11.71 2.49
C ASP A 23 -28.65 11.20 2.23
N HIS A 24 -29.06 11.11 0.97
CA HIS A 24 -30.35 10.55 0.58
C HIS A 24 -30.50 9.07 0.98
N VAL A 25 -29.42 8.29 0.89
CA VAL A 25 -29.41 6.87 1.30
C VAL A 25 -29.39 6.75 2.83
N VAL A 26 -28.60 7.59 3.53
CA VAL A 26 -28.59 7.67 5.00
C VAL A 26 -29.97 8.07 5.54
N ALA A 27 -30.63 9.05 4.93
CA ALA A 27 -31.98 9.49 5.30
C ALA A 27 -33.05 8.38 5.14
N ARG A 28 -32.77 7.34 4.34
CA ARG A 28 -33.62 6.13 4.21
C ARG A 28 -33.25 5.02 5.19
N GLY A 29 -32.37 5.28 6.14
CA GLY A 29 -32.02 4.36 7.22
C GLY A 29 -30.76 3.52 6.97
N ALA A 30 -29.94 3.86 5.98
CA ALA A 30 -28.60 3.29 5.89
C ALA A 30 -27.73 3.84 7.04
N ASP A 31 -26.94 2.95 7.64
CA ASP A 31 -26.03 3.30 8.74
C ASP A 31 -24.63 3.61 8.17
N PRO A 32 -24.18 4.87 8.18
CA PRO A 32 -22.89 5.26 7.61
C PRO A 32 -21.71 4.58 8.34
N LEU A 33 -21.83 4.31 9.65
CA LEU A 33 -20.78 3.67 10.45
C LEU A 33 -20.62 2.17 10.16
N ARG A 34 -21.59 1.58 9.45
CA ARG A 34 -21.56 0.18 9.00
C ARG A 34 -21.38 0.07 7.49
N SER A 35 -20.57 0.96 6.91
CA SER A 35 -20.33 1.04 5.49
C SER A 35 -18.84 1.17 5.16
N LEU A 36 -18.46 0.88 3.92
CA LEU A 36 -17.13 1.11 3.37
C LEU A 36 -17.10 2.41 2.54
N ALA A 37 -17.84 3.43 2.98
CA ALA A 37 -17.94 4.70 2.24
C ALA A 37 -16.58 5.42 2.16
N LEU A 38 -15.80 5.41 3.24
CA LEU A 38 -14.42 5.96 3.26
C LEU A 38 -13.45 5.18 2.36
N HIS A 39 -13.65 3.88 2.14
CA HIS A 39 -12.87 3.14 1.13
C HIS A 39 -13.35 3.50 -0.29
N SER A 40 -14.65 3.64 -0.46
CA SER A 40 -15.27 3.88 -1.77
C SER A 40 -14.95 5.26 -2.34
N VAL A 41 -14.80 6.30 -1.49
CA VAL A 41 -14.43 7.64 -1.94
C VAL A 41 -13.04 7.67 -2.59
N SER A 42 -12.14 6.76 -2.22
CA SER A 42 -10.82 6.62 -2.84
C SER A 42 -10.90 6.30 -4.35
N ARG A 43 -12.03 5.80 -4.84
CA ARG A 43 -12.27 5.57 -6.28
C ARG A 43 -12.68 6.84 -7.04
N CYS A 44 -13.07 7.90 -6.34
CA CYS A 44 -13.45 9.16 -6.96
C CYS A 44 -12.21 9.81 -7.61
N LYS A 45 -12.30 10.16 -8.89
CA LYS A 45 -11.19 10.78 -9.63
C LYS A 45 -11.24 12.31 -9.63
N ASP A 46 -12.30 12.89 -9.07
CA ASP A 46 -12.50 14.32 -8.93
C ASP A 46 -11.91 14.76 -7.57
N PRO A 47 -10.81 15.56 -7.55
CA PRO A 47 -10.14 15.95 -6.32
C PRO A 47 -11.04 16.68 -5.32
N GLU A 48 -11.85 17.62 -5.79
CA GLU A 48 -12.70 18.45 -4.94
C GLU A 48 -13.79 17.60 -4.30
N LYS A 49 -14.43 16.72 -5.09
CA LYS A 49 -15.44 15.79 -4.56
C LYS A 49 -14.84 14.75 -3.61
N THR A 50 -13.61 14.31 -3.87
CA THR A 50 -12.89 13.37 -2.99
C THR A 50 -12.69 14.00 -1.61
N VAL A 51 -12.13 15.21 -1.57
CA VAL A 51 -11.90 15.96 -0.33
C VAL A 51 -13.22 16.25 0.39
N ALA A 52 -14.19 16.83 -0.32
CA ALA A 52 -15.49 17.18 0.26
C ALA A 52 -16.21 15.96 0.85
N MET A 53 -16.17 14.82 0.17
CA MET A 53 -16.78 13.60 0.68
C MET A 53 -16.01 13.03 1.88
N ILE A 54 -14.67 13.04 1.89
CA ILE A 54 -13.91 12.61 3.08
C ILE A 54 -14.25 13.48 4.28
N ASP A 55 -14.24 14.81 4.12
CA ASP A 55 -14.61 15.73 5.21
C ASP A 55 -16.04 15.48 5.68
N HIS A 56 -17.00 15.29 4.76
CA HIS A 56 -18.39 14.99 5.12
C HIS A 56 -18.52 13.68 5.93
N LEU A 57 -17.84 12.61 5.49
CA LEU A 57 -17.88 11.31 6.17
C LEU A 57 -17.26 11.38 7.58
N VAL A 58 -16.17 12.13 7.76
CA VAL A 58 -15.49 12.23 9.06
C VAL A 58 -16.14 13.26 9.98
N ASP A 59 -16.49 14.44 9.48
CA ASP A 59 -16.99 15.56 10.30
C ASP A 59 -18.49 15.45 10.61
N VAL A 60 -19.29 15.04 9.62
CA VAL A 60 -20.76 14.97 9.78
C VAL A 60 -21.20 13.59 10.27
N HIS A 61 -20.61 12.53 9.72
CA HIS A 61 -20.97 11.15 10.07
C HIS A 61 -20.04 10.49 11.09
N HIS A 62 -18.99 11.19 11.56
CA HIS A 62 -18.07 10.73 12.59
C HIS A 62 -17.44 9.36 12.27
N MET A 63 -17.21 9.09 10.97
CA MET A 63 -16.52 7.87 10.56
C MET A 63 -15.06 7.91 11.01
N ASP A 64 -14.58 6.80 11.56
CA ASP A 64 -13.16 6.63 11.90
C ASP A 64 -12.33 6.56 10.61
N VAL A 65 -11.36 7.47 10.47
CA VAL A 65 -10.44 7.54 9.33
C VAL A 65 -9.60 6.27 9.17
N ASN A 66 -9.44 5.49 10.25
CA ASN A 66 -8.73 4.21 10.27
C ASN A 66 -9.67 2.99 10.22
N PHE A 67 -10.97 3.21 10.00
CA PHE A 67 -11.97 2.14 10.03
C PHE A 67 -11.61 1.00 9.07
N ASP A 68 -11.39 -0.19 9.61
CA ASP A 68 -11.21 -1.40 8.83
C ASP A 68 -12.11 -2.49 9.40
N ASN A 69 -12.97 -3.05 8.55
CA ASN A 69 -13.91 -4.07 8.97
C ASN A 69 -14.07 -5.15 7.89
N GLU A 70 -13.40 -6.27 8.13
CA GLU A 70 -13.42 -7.43 7.25
C GLU A 70 -14.85 -7.98 7.05
N SER A 71 -15.74 -7.89 8.04
CA SER A 71 -17.11 -8.40 7.93
C SER A 71 -17.99 -7.62 6.94
N LEU A 72 -17.58 -6.42 6.54
CA LEU A 72 -18.23 -5.63 5.50
C LEU A 72 -17.64 -5.88 4.10
N ARG A 73 -16.55 -6.67 4.03
CA ARG A 73 -15.98 -7.15 2.78
C ARG A 73 -16.67 -8.47 2.45
N ASP A 74 -17.29 -8.55 1.28
CA ASP A 74 -17.83 -9.81 0.80
C ASP A 74 -16.69 -10.84 0.75
N TYR A 75 -16.83 -11.93 1.52
CA TYR A 75 -15.89 -13.05 1.75
C TYR A 75 -15.24 -13.66 0.50
N PHE A 76 -15.68 -13.28 -0.69
CA PHE A 76 -15.22 -13.81 -1.97
C PHE A 76 -14.15 -12.97 -2.66
N HIS A 77 -13.70 -11.88 -2.03
CA HIS A 77 -12.67 -11.03 -2.59
C HIS A 77 -11.63 -10.65 -1.54
N ASP A 78 -10.44 -11.23 -1.71
CA ASP A 78 -9.16 -10.74 -1.20
C ASP A 78 -8.83 -9.44 -1.94
N ALA A 79 -9.74 -8.49 -1.82
CA ALA A 79 -9.73 -7.33 -2.68
C ALA A 79 -8.45 -6.55 -2.35
N PRO A 80 -7.65 -6.18 -3.36
CA PRO A 80 -6.39 -5.46 -3.17
C PRO A 80 -6.56 -4.05 -2.56
N ASP A 81 -7.82 -3.59 -2.34
CA ASP A 81 -8.19 -2.43 -1.52
C ASP A 81 -8.47 -2.78 -0.04
N SER A 82 -7.99 -3.94 0.40
CA SER A 82 -8.15 -4.41 1.77
C SER A 82 -7.24 -3.69 2.76
N GLY A 83 -7.74 -3.49 3.99
CA GLY A 83 -7.16 -2.58 4.99
C GLY A 83 -7.96 -1.28 5.17
N GLY A 84 -7.48 -0.35 5.99
CA GLY A 84 -8.15 0.94 6.20
C GLY A 84 -8.29 1.80 4.92
N PRO A 85 -9.01 2.94 4.97
CA PRO A 85 -9.26 3.82 3.82
C PRO A 85 -7.99 4.26 3.08
N LEU A 86 -6.88 4.41 3.79
CA LEU A 86 -5.58 4.74 3.22
C LEU A 86 -5.03 3.64 2.29
N HIS A 87 -5.28 2.36 2.59
CA HIS A 87 -4.92 1.25 1.69
C HIS A 87 -5.71 1.35 0.38
N ALA A 88 -7.03 1.61 0.47
CA ALA A 88 -7.88 1.79 -0.69
C ALA A 88 -7.45 3.01 -1.54
N ALA A 89 -7.01 4.10 -0.91
CA ALA A 89 -6.49 5.29 -1.60
C ALA A 89 -5.24 4.98 -2.43
N ILE A 90 -4.30 4.22 -1.86
CA ILE A 90 -3.09 3.78 -2.56
C ILE A 90 -3.44 2.83 -3.70
N HIS A 91 -4.24 1.81 -3.43
CA HIS A 91 -4.68 0.84 -4.43
C HIS A 91 -5.37 1.51 -5.63
N HIS A 92 -6.20 2.52 -5.37
CA HIS A 92 -6.90 3.26 -6.43
C HIS A 92 -6.08 4.41 -7.04
N GLN A 93 -4.80 4.55 -6.70
CA GLN A 93 -3.90 5.58 -7.23
C GLN A 93 -4.47 6.99 -7.04
N ASN A 94 -5.06 7.25 -5.87
CA ASN A 94 -5.71 8.52 -5.56
C ASN A 94 -4.87 9.33 -4.57
N LEU A 95 -3.93 10.11 -5.11
CA LEU A 95 -2.98 10.90 -4.30
C LEU A 95 -3.69 11.93 -3.43
N VAL A 96 -4.77 12.51 -3.94
CA VAL A 96 -5.57 13.51 -3.21
C VAL A 96 -6.22 12.85 -1.99
N ALA A 97 -6.80 11.66 -2.15
CA ALA A 97 -7.32 10.89 -1.02
C ALA A 97 -6.21 10.52 -0.02
N VAL A 98 -5.05 10.05 -0.49
CA VAL A 98 -3.90 9.73 0.39
C VAL A 98 -3.51 10.93 1.24
N GLN A 99 -3.22 12.06 0.60
CA GLN A 99 -2.79 13.28 1.29
C GLN A 99 -3.84 13.78 2.28
N HIS A 100 -5.12 13.76 1.88
CA HIS A 100 -6.18 14.25 2.74
C HIS A 100 -6.46 13.30 3.91
N LEU A 101 -6.49 11.98 3.69
CA LEU A 101 -6.62 10.99 4.76
C LEU A 101 -5.48 11.10 5.78
N LEU A 102 -4.23 11.25 5.32
CA LEU A 102 -3.08 11.47 6.20
C LEU A 102 -3.23 12.76 7.02
N LYS A 103 -3.66 13.86 6.40
CA LYS A 103 -3.97 15.12 7.10
C LYS A 103 -5.07 14.96 8.16
N ARG A 104 -6.01 14.03 7.93
CA ARG A 104 -7.08 13.67 8.88
C ARG A 104 -6.65 12.66 9.95
N GLY A 105 -5.37 12.26 10.00
CA GLY A 105 -4.84 11.35 11.01
C GLY A 105 -4.94 9.86 10.66
N ALA A 106 -5.05 9.52 9.37
CA ALA A 106 -4.91 8.14 8.93
C ALA A 106 -3.53 7.59 9.32
N ASN A 107 -3.50 6.35 9.82
CA ASN A 107 -2.29 5.67 10.25
C ASN A 107 -1.46 5.25 9.03
N ALA A 108 -0.39 5.98 8.76
CA ALA A 108 0.56 5.69 7.69
C ALA A 108 1.36 4.39 7.92
N ASN A 109 1.46 3.93 9.17
CA ASN A 109 2.05 2.64 9.56
C ASN A 109 0.99 1.54 9.68
N GLY A 110 -0.19 1.73 9.08
CA GLY A 110 -1.23 0.71 9.04
C GLY A 110 -0.69 -0.56 8.36
N ILE A 111 -0.80 -1.69 9.07
CA ILE A 111 -0.45 -3.00 8.54
C ILE A 111 -1.74 -3.80 8.42
N LYS A 112 -1.99 -4.38 7.25
CA LYS A 112 -2.96 -5.45 7.12
C LYS A 112 -2.24 -6.79 7.23
N ARG A 113 -2.76 -7.64 8.09
CA ARG A 113 -2.45 -9.08 8.07
C ARG A 113 -3.44 -9.77 7.17
N TRP A 114 -2.94 -10.43 6.14
CA TRP A 114 -3.76 -11.36 5.39
C TRP A 114 -3.10 -12.74 5.35
N GLN A 115 -3.95 -13.76 5.38
CA GLN A 115 -3.53 -15.14 5.30
C GLN A 115 -3.73 -15.53 3.85
N ASP A 116 -2.65 -15.89 3.14
CA ASP A 116 -2.77 -16.33 1.75
C ASP A 116 -3.82 -17.44 1.62
N ALA A 117 -4.53 -17.49 0.49
CA ALA A 117 -5.61 -18.45 0.24
C ALA A 117 -5.17 -19.92 0.36
N TYR A 118 -3.84 -20.15 0.39
CA TYR A 118 -3.22 -21.46 0.51
C TYR A 118 -2.81 -21.80 1.95
N GLY A 119 -2.70 -20.82 2.86
CA GLY A 119 -2.17 -21.03 4.21
C GLY A 119 -0.72 -21.52 4.24
N ILE A 120 0.02 -21.40 3.13
CA ILE A 120 1.33 -22.04 2.92
C ILE A 120 2.47 -21.10 3.32
N THR A 121 2.34 -19.79 3.08
CA THR A 121 3.47 -18.85 3.27
C THR A 121 3.41 -18.05 4.57
N GLY A 122 2.36 -18.22 5.38
CA GLY A 122 2.19 -17.46 6.61
C GLY A 122 1.59 -16.07 6.38
N TRP A 123 1.53 -15.26 7.43
CA TRP A 123 0.95 -13.92 7.38
C TRP A 123 1.85 -12.99 6.56
N ILE A 124 1.34 -12.48 5.43
CA ILE A 124 2.00 -11.38 4.72
C ILE A 124 1.47 -10.08 5.32
N ASP A 125 2.37 -9.35 5.98
CA ASP A 125 2.10 -8.01 6.51
C ASP A 125 2.14 -7.02 5.33
N CYS A 126 1.01 -6.82 4.65
CA CYS A 126 0.88 -5.85 3.55
C CYS A 126 0.59 -4.47 4.12
N GLY A 127 1.66 -3.76 4.51
CA GLY A 127 1.55 -2.40 5.02
C GLY A 127 1.25 -1.36 3.94
N VAL A 128 0.69 -0.22 4.34
CA VAL A 128 0.48 0.98 3.50
C VAL A 128 1.75 1.33 2.71
N LEU A 129 2.91 1.32 3.37
CA LEU A 129 4.21 1.59 2.74
C LEU A 129 4.57 0.55 1.68
N TYR A 130 4.39 -0.73 2.00
CA TYR A 130 4.66 -1.82 1.07
C TYR A 130 3.81 -1.69 -0.20
N ASN A 131 2.51 -1.42 -0.05
CA ASN A 131 1.61 -1.23 -1.19
C ASN A 131 1.99 -0.03 -2.07
N ALA A 132 2.49 1.06 -1.47
CA ALA A 132 2.94 2.23 -2.22
C ALA A 132 4.22 1.93 -3.03
N ILE A 133 5.16 1.16 -2.48
CA ILE A 133 6.46 0.87 -3.10
C ILE A 133 6.38 -0.27 -4.12
N VAL A 134 5.61 -1.30 -3.81
CA VAL A 134 5.60 -2.58 -4.54
C VAL A 134 4.39 -2.70 -5.44
N GLY A 135 3.25 -2.16 -5.01
CA GLY A 135 1.95 -2.52 -5.55
C GLY A 135 1.50 -3.90 -5.07
N HIS A 136 0.32 -4.33 -5.53
CA HIS A 136 -0.26 -5.64 -5.24
C HIS A 136 -0.73 -6.31 -6.53
N TYR A 137 -0.88 -7.63 -6.52
CA TYR A 137 -1.51 -8.38 -7.60
C TYR A 137 -2.93 -7.80 -7.87
N ASN A 138 -3.25 -7.48 -9.13
CA ASN A 138 -4.46 -6.75 -9.57
C ASN A 138 -4.55 -5.25 -9.18
N SER A 139 -3.50 -4.65 -8.61
CA SER A 139 -3.36 -3.20 -8.50
C SER A 139 -2.83 -2.62 -9.83
N PRO A 140 -3.11 -1.35 -10.17
CA PRO A 140 -2.43 -0.62 -11.26
C PRO A 140 -0.90 -0.43 -11.09
N GLY A 141 -0.26 -1.15 -10.17
CA GLY A 141 1.17 -1.04 -9.85
C GLY A 141 1.46 -0.25 -8.57
N PRO A 142 2.74 0.06 -8.31
CA PRO A 142 3.16 0.90 -7.18
C PRO A 142 2.68 2.34 -7.34
N MET A 143 2.50 3.03 -6.21
CA MET A 143 2.11 4.44 -6.14
C MET A 143 3.24 5.27 -5.55
N LEU A 144 4.33 5.45 -6.31
CA LEU A 144 5.51 6.15 -5.82
C LEU A 144 5.23 7.61 -5.41
N SER A 145 4.23 8.25 -6.02
CA SER A 145 3.79 9.61 -5.65
C SER A 145 3.21 9.69 -4.23
N ALA A 146 2.78 8.57 -3.63
CA ALA A 146 2.35 8.50 -2.24
C ALA A 146 3.51 8.35 -1.26
N LEU A 147 4.71 7.98 -1.71
CA LEU A 147 5.86 7.72 -0.83
C LEU A 147 6.24 8.96 -0.02
N GLU A 148 6.31 10.13 -0.65
CA GLU A 148 6.62 11.37 0.06
C GLU A 148 5.58 11.73 1.14
N PRO A 149 4.26 11.80 0.86
CA PRO A 149 3.25 11.99 1.89
C PRO A 149 3.35 10.99 3.05
N LEU A 150 3.65 9.72 2.77
CA LEU A 150 3.77 8.68 3.79
C LEU A 150 5.00 8.90 4.69
N LEU A 151 6.15 9.25 4.10
CA LEU A 151 7.35 9.60 4.87
C LEU A 151 7.12 10.85 5.71
N ASP A 152 6.45 11.86 5.16
CA ASP A 152 6.09 13.10 5.88
C ASP A 152 5.12 12.81 7.04
N ALA A 153 4.31 11.76 6.93
CA ALA A 153 3.43 11.26 7.98
C ALA A 153 4.15 10.36 9.03
N GLY A 154 5.47 10.23 8.96
CA GLY A 154 6.29 9.55 9.96
C GLY A 154 6.51 8.07 9.72
N VAL A 155 6.33 7.58 8.49
CA VAL A 155 6.76 6.24 8.12
C VAL A 155 8.29 6.15 8.11
N SER A 156 8.83 5.03 8.59
CA SER A 156 10.28 4.78 8.62
C SER A 156 10.90 4.80 7.22
N ILE A 157 11.79 5.76 6.98
CA ILE A 157 12.55 5.86 5.72
C ILE A 157 13.53 4.71 5.56
N ASP A 158 14.06 4.16 6.65
CA ASP A 158 14.92 2.97 6.63
C ASP A 158 14.14 1.75 6.14
N THR A 159 12.91 1.58 6.62
CA THR A 159 12.02 0.51 6.17
C THR A 159 11.62 0.69 4.71
N ALA A 160 11.35 1.93 4.29
CA ALA A 160 11.06 2.24 2.89
C ALA A 160 12.25 1.87 1.97
N LEU A 161 13.47 2.22 2.36
CA LEU A 161 14.67 1.87 1.62
C LEU A 161 14.87 0.35 1.58
N SER A 162 14.66 -0.36 2.70
CA SER A 162 14.79 -1.83 2.75
C SER A 162 13.87 -2.49 1.73
N TYR A 163 12.57 -2.15 1.74
CA TYR A 163 11.62 -2.69 0.77
C TYR A 163 11.98 -2.33 -0.67
N ALA A 164 12.41 -1.09 -0.90
CA ALA A 164 12.79 -0.66 -2.24
C ALA A 164 14.00 -1.45 -2.78
N VAL A 165 14.98 -1.74 -1.93
CA VAL A 165 16.19 -2.47 -2.31
C VAL A 165 15.92 -3.96 -2.45
N GLU A 166 15.22 -4.58 -1.50
CA GLU A 166 14.87 -6.01 -1.53
C GLU A 166 14.06 -6.39 -2.78
N LEU A 167 13.21 -5.49 -3.25
CA LEU A 167 12.29 -5.72 -4.38
C LEU A 167 12.70 -4.97 -5.65
N ASN A 168 13.94 -4.49 -5.72
CA ASN A 168 14.50 -3.81 -6.90
C ASN A 168 13.66 -2.64 -7.43
N ARG A 169 12.99 -1.89 -6.53
CA ARG A 169 12.24 -0.67 -6.84
C ARG A 169 13.20 0.52 -6.85
N VAL A 170 13.96 0.65 -7.94
CA VAL A 170 15.04 1.63 -8.11
C VAL A 170 14.58 3.06 -7.82
N ASP A 171 13.43 3.48 -8.36
CA ASP A 171 12.91 4.83 -8.17
C ASP A 171 12.55 5.13 -6.71
N ALA A 172 11.95 4.16 -6.01
CA ALA A 172 11.67 4.29 -4.58
C ALA A 172 12.97 4.41 -3.76
N ALA A 173 13.98 3.61 -4.09
CA ALA A 173 15.29 3.67 -3.42
C ALA A 173 15.96 5.03 -3.66
N ARG A 174 15.95 5.53 -4.91
CA ARG A 174 16.47 6.86 -5.25
C ARG A 174 15.76 7.97 -4.48
N LEU A 175 14.44 7.89 -4.33
CA LEU A 175 13.66 8.86 -3.57
C LEU A 175 14.04 8.84 -2.08
N CYS A 176 14.17 7.66 -1.48
CA CYS A 176 14.64 7.54 -0.09
C CYS A 176 16.04 8.13 0.08
N LEU A 177 16.99 7.80 -0.81
CA LEU A 177 18.36 8.32 -0.78
C LEU A 177 18.40 9.84 -0.97
N ALA A 178 17.54 10.40 -1.83
CA ALA A 178 17.45 11.86 -2.02
C ALA A 178 16.97 12.59 -0.76
N ARG A 179 16.27 11.90 0.15
CA ARG A 179 15.88 12.40 1.47
C ARG A 179 16.93 12.18 2.56
N GLY A 180 18.10 11.67 2.20
CA GLY A 180 19.26 11.59 3.08
C GLY A 180 19.29 10.40 4.03
N VAL A 181 18.55 9.32 3.73
CA VAL A 181 18.68 8.05 4.47
C VAL A 181 20.10 7.49 4.33
N ASP A 182 20.63 6.91 5.41
CA ASP A 182 21.91 6.21 5.38
C ASP A 182 21.76 4.86 4.64
N PRO A 183 22.48 4.65 3.52
CA PRO A 183 22.37 3.40 2.77
C PRO A 183 23.02 2.20 3.46
N THR A 184 23.75 2.36 4.56
CA THR A 184 24.57 1.32 5.18
C THR A 184 23.78 0.05 5.51
N ALA A 185 22.60 0.19 6.11
CA ALA A 185 21.75 -0.96 6.44
C ALA A 185 21.29 -1.70 5.18
N ALA A 186 20.87 -0.97 4.14
CA ALA A 186 20.42 -1.56 2.88
C ALA A 186 21.56 -2.23 2.11
N ILE A 187 22.78 -1.68 2.13
CA ILE A 187 23.98 -2.31 1.55
C ILE A 187 24.21 -3.67 2.22
N LYS A 188 24.14 -3.72 3.55
CA LYS A 188 24.33 -4.97 4.29
C LYS A 188 23.28 -6.02 3.92
N VAL A 189 22.01 -5.64 3.78
CA VAL A 189 20.93 -6.57 3.37
C VAL A 189 21.24 -7.20 2.01
N VAL A 190 21.71 -6.41 1.04
CA VAL A 190 22.10 -6.93 -0.28
C VAL A 190 23.31 -7.86 -0.20
N ASP A 191 24.34 -7.48 0.56
CA ASP A 191 25.55 -8.28 0.74
C ASP A 191 25.23 -9.63 1.41
N ASP A 192 24.38 -9.62 2.45
CA ASP A 192 23.94 -10.83 3.17
C ASP A 192 23.12 -11.75 2.24
N ARG A 193 22.23 -11.18 1.41
CA ARG A 193 21.44 -11.93 0.42
C ARG A 193 22.34 -12.58 -0.64
N GLU A 194 23.30 -11.83 -1.18
CA GLU A 194 24.25 -12.35 -2.16
C GLU A 194 25.11 -13.47 -1.56
N ALA A 195 25.53 -13.34 -0.29
CA ALA A 195 26.25 -14.38 0.43
C ALA A 195 25.42 -15.66 0.61
N ARG A 196 24.13 -15.56 0.99
CA ARG A 196 23.20 -16.71 1.07
C ARG A 196 23.07 -17.44 -0.26
N ARG A 197 22.92 -16.68 -1.35
CA ARG A 197 22.83 -17.22 -2.71
C ARG A 197 24.08 -17.97 -3.14
N LEU A 198 25.26 -17.39 -2.90
CA LEU A 198 26.55 -18.03 -3.20
C LEU A 198 26.78 -19.29 -2.35
N ALA A 199 26.30 -19.29 -1.11
CA ALA A 199 26.39 -20.43 -0.19
C ALA A 199 25.38 -21.55 -0.48
N ARG A 200 24.39 -21.34 -1.37
CA ARG A 200 23.30 -22.29 -1.65
C ARG A 200 22.57 -22.76 -0.39
N THR A 201 22.33 -21.83 0.53
CA THR A 201 21.46 -22.09 1.67
C THR A 201 20.01 -22.30 1.19
N PRO A 202 19.17 -23.07 1.88
CA PRO A 202 17.75 -23.24 1.52
C PRO A 202 17.03 -21.90 1.29
N GLU A 203 17.27 -20.91 2.16
CA GLU A 203 16.73 -19.55 2.04
C GLU A 203 17.21 -18.84 0.76
N GLY A 204 18.48 -19.01 0.40
CA GLY A 204 19.05 -18.45 -0.83
C GLY A 204 18.65 -19.21 -2.10
N GLU A 205 18.28 -20.49 -2.00
CA GLU A 205 17.70 -21.29 -3.09
C GLU A 205 16.23 -20.95 -3.31
N ASP A 206 15.46 -20.76 -2.23
CA ASP A 206 14.07 -20.29 -2.28
C ASP A 206 14.01 -18.87 -2.84
N GLU A 207 14.84 -17.93 -2.36
CA GLU A 207 14.94 -16.57 -2.92
C GLU A 207 15.28 -16.60 -4.43
N ALA A 208 16.19 -17.47 -4.86
CA ALA A 208 16.54 -17.64 -6.27
C ALA A 208 15.39 -18.24 -7.09
N MET A 209 14.57 -19.11 -6.50
CA MET A 209 13.38 -19.69 -7.13
C MET A 209 12.28 -18.65 -7.33
N TRP A 210 11.96 -17.87 -6.28
CA TRP A 210 10.98 -16.78 -6.36
C TRP A 210 11.40 -15.70 -7.37
N GLU A 211 12.69 -15.39 -7.46
CA GLU A 211 13.23 -14.46 -8.46
C GLU A 211 13.06 -14.96 -9.91
N LEU A 212 13.16 -16.28 -10.11
CA LEU A 212 12.92 -16.90 -11.43
C LEU A 212 11.44 -16.87 -11.78
N GLU A 213 10.54 -17.19 -10.85
CA GLU A 213 9.09 -17.14 -11.05
C GLU A 213 8.59 -15.70 -11.30
N GLU A 214 9.10 -14.69 -10.58
CA GLU A 214 8.78 -13.28 -10.87
C GLU A 214 9.29 -12.84 -12.25
N SER A 215 10.44 -13.34 -12.71
CA SER A 215 10.96 -13.05 -14.06
C SER A 215 10.20 -13.73 -15.20
N GLU A 216 9.57 -14.88 -14.93
CA GLU A 216 8.69 -15.53 -15.92
C GLU A 216 7.33 -14.83 -16.03
N LEU A 217 6.87 -14.15 -14.97
CA LEU A 217 5.60 -13.43 -14.91
C LEU A 217 5.69 -11.97 -15.39
N GLU A 218 6.77 -11.25 -15.05
CA GLU A 218 7.07 -9.92 -15.56
C GLU A 218 7.95 -10.05 -16.81
N HIS A 219 7.46 -9.63 -17.99
CA HIS A 219 8.20 -9.70 -19.28
C HIS A 219 9.73 -9.51 -19.08
N ASP A 220 10.48 -10.60 -19.30
CA ASP A 220 11.90 -10.87 -18.94
C ASP A 220 12.89 -9.69 -19.01
N SER A 221 12.63 -8.68 -19.84
CA SER A 221 13.50 -7.51 -19.99
C SER A 221 13.42 -6.49 -18.85
N GLU A 222 12.22 -6.20 -18.33
CA GLU A 222 12.03 -5.05 -17.41
C GLU A 222 12.49 -5.38 -15.98
N ALA A 223 12.12 -6.55 -15.46
CA ALA A 223 12.59 -7.01 -14.15
C ALA A 223 14.12 -7.18 -14.13
N ALA A 224 14.70 -7.71 -15.21
CA ALA A 224 16.14 -7.84 -15.35
C ALA A 224 16.84 -6.46 -15.44
N GLU A 225 16.24 -5.48 -16.10
CA GLU A 225 16.73 -4.10 -16.14
C GLU A 225 16.71 -3.46 -14.76
N ARG A 226 15.58 -3.52 -14.04
CA ARG A 226 15.47 -3.04 -12.64
C ARG A 226 16.54 -3.63 -11.73
N ARG A 227 16.80 -4.94 -11.84
CA ARG A 227 17.88 -5.62 -11.10
C ARG A 227 19.26 -5.06 -11.45
N ARG A 228 19.56 -4.91 -12.74
CA ARG A 228 20.85 -4.34 -13.18
C ARG A 228 21.04 -2.92 -12.66
N GLU A 229 20.01 -2.09 -12.75
CA GLU A 229 20.04 -0.72 -12.24
C GLU A 229 20.22 -0.65 -10.72
N MET A 230 19.52 -1.50 -9.96
CA MET A 230 19.69 -1.59 -8.52
C MET A 230 21.12 -2.01 -8.16
N ASN A 231 21.68 -3.00 -8.85
CA ASN A 231 23.07 -3.43 -8.62
C ASN A 231 24.09 -2.31 -8.87
N GLU A 232 23.92 -1.54 -9.95
CA GLU A 232 24.79 -0.39 -10.23
C GLU A 232 24.60 0.75 -9.21
N LEU A 233 23.37 0.99 -8.75
CA LEU A 233 23.10 1.92 -7.65
C LEU A 233 23.84 1.49 -6.38
N MET A 234 23.71 0.23 -5.97
CA MET A 234 24.36 -0.30 -4.77
C MET A 234 25.88 -0.27 -4.87
N LYS A 235 26.44 -0.60 -6.05
CA LYS A 235 27.88 -0.49 -6.32
C LYS A 235 28.39 0.95 -6.15
N THR A 236 27.65 1.92 -6.68
CA THR A 236 27.98 3.35 -6.54
C THR A 236 27.94 3.80 -5.07
N LEU A 237 26.93 3.35 -4.31
CA LEU A 237 26.80 3.67 -2.90
C LEU A 237 27.95 3.06 -2.07
N ARG A 238 28.34 1.81 -2.34
CA ARG A 238 29.50 1.16 -1.70
C ARG A 238 30.79 1.97 -1.93
N GLN A 239 31.04 2.38 -3.17
CA GLN A 239 32.23 3.17 -3.50
C GLN A 239 32.28 4.50 -2.71
N ARG A 240 31.17 5.25 -2.70
CA ARG A 240 31.09 6.53 -1.97
C ARG A 240 31.26 6.36 -0.46
N HIS A 241 30.67 5.30 0.10
CA HIS A 241 30.79 5.01 1.52
C HIS A 241 32.23 4.63 1.92
N HIS A 242 32.98 3.96 1.04
CA HIS A 242 34.41 3.72 1.26
C HIS A 242 35.27 5.00 1.17
N GLU A 243 34.91 5.96 0.32
CA GLU A 243 35.62 7.24 0.18
C GLU A 243 35.40 8.21 1.34
N GLN A 244 34.35 8.01 2.15
CA GLN A 244 33.98 8.85 3.29
C GLN A 244 34.50 8.35 4.66
N ARG A 245 35.19 7.20 4.70
CA ARG A 245 35.82 6.61 5.90
C ARG A 245 37.33 6.85 5.91
#